data_AF-A0A9E3ST04-F1
#
_entry.id   AF-A0A9E3ST04-F1
#
_cell.length_a   1.000
_cell.length_b   1.000
_cell.length_c   1.000
_cell.angle_alpha   90.00
_cell.angle_beta   90.00
_cell.angle_gamma   90.00
#
_symmetry.space_group_name_H-M   'P 1'
#
loop_
_entity.id
_entity.type
_entity.pdbx_description
1 polymer ?
#
loop_
_entity_poly.entity_id
_entity_poly.type
_entity_poly.pdbx_seq_one_letter_code
_entity_poly.pdbx_strand_id
1 'polypeptide(L)'
;METLREGEVRALLEALDDEYQAWTTYGHVIADFGEVRPFTNIHEAEARHIAALRTLFERYGVPVPENPWPGRVPRYPSLAEACAVGVAAEIANAALYDRLFAATQRPNILADFGNLREASQARHLGALRHCALRGGIGGRSGRRHRGGRGP
;
A
#
# COMPACT_ATOMS: atom_id res chain seq x y z
N MET A 1 -17.15 -22.94 -13.95
CA MET A 1 -16.26 -22.15 -13.08
C MET A 1 -15.72 -23.09 -12.02
N GLU A 2 -14.42 -23.07 -11.78
CA GLU A 2 -13.84 -23.88 -10.72
C GLU A 2 -14.07 -23.17 -9.39
N THR A 3 -14.74 -23.82 -8.45
CA THR A 3 -15.07 -23.21 -7.15
C THR A 3 -13.83 -23.14 -6.27
N LEU A 4 -13.61 -22.00 -5.62
CA LEU A 4 -12.53 -21.85 -4.64
C LEU A 4 -12.82 -22.62 -3.36
N ARG A 5 -11.76 -23.15 -2.75
CA ARG A 5 -11.81 -23.69 -1.39
C ARG A 5 -11.94 -22.55 -0.39
N GLU A 6 -12.48 -22.83 0.79
CA GLU A 6 -12.65 -21.82 1.86
C GLU A 6 -11.35 -21.09 2.20
N GLY A 7 -10.22 -21.81 2.24
CA GLY A 7 -8.90 -21.21 2.47
C GLY A 7 -8.47 -20.26 1.37
N GLU A 8 -8.83 -20.53 0.11
CA GLU A 8 -8.52 -19.67 -1.04
C GLU A 8 -9.39 -18.41 -1.03
N VAL A 9 -10.68 -18.56 -0.70
CA VAL A 9 -11.59 -17.41 -0.52
C VAL A 9 -11.07 -16.52 0.60
N ARG A 10 -10.69 -17.10 1.75
CA ARG A 10 -10.12 -16.35 2.87
C ARG A 10 -8.83 -15.62 2.47
N ALA A 11 -7.96 -16.28 1.70
CA ALA A 11 -6.72 -15.66 1.24
C ALA A 11 -6.96 -14.46 0.32
N LEU A 12 -7.93 -14.55 -0.60
CA LEU A 12 -8.33 -13.42 -1.44
C LEU A 12 -8.91 -12.27 -0.63
N LEU A 13 -9.73 -12.57 0.38
CA LEU A 13 -10.30 -11.57 1.29
C LEU A 13 -9.22 -10.87 2.12
N GLU A 14 -8.28 -11.64 2.70
CA GLU A 14 -7.15 -11.09 3.46
C GLU A 14 -6.26 -10.21 2.57
N ALA A 15 -5.94 -10.63 1.34
CA ALA A 15 -5.17 -9.82 0.41
C ALA A 15 -5.88 -8.50 0.09
N LEU A 16 -7.19 -8.56 -0.23
CA LEU A 16 -7.94 -7.36 -0.61
C LEU A 16 -8.11 -6.39 0.56
N ASP A 17 -8.31 -6.89 1.78
CA ASP A 17 -8.42 -6.05 2.97
C ASP A 17 -7.12 -5.30 3.27
N ASP A 18 -5.97 -5.97 3.12
CA ASP A 18 -4.64 -5.35 3.30
C ASP A 18 -4.40 -4.24 2.27
N GLU A 19 -4.70 -4.49 0.98
CA GLU A 19 -4.60 -3.48 -0.08
C GLU A 19 -5.57 -2.30 0.15
N TYR A 20 -6.78 -2.56 0.66
CA TYR A 20 -7.72 -1.50 1.05
C TYR A 20 -7.21 -0.68 2.22
N GLN A 21 -6.62 -1.32 3.23
CA GLN A 21 -6.03 -0.63 4.36
C GLN A 21 -4.90 0.28 3.90
N ALA A 22 -3.99 -0.22 3.08
CA ALA A 22 -2.86 0.52 2.54
C ALA A 22 -3.32 1.71 1.67
N TRP A 23 -4.20 1.45 0.69
CA TRP A 23 -4.76 2.49 -0.18
C TRP A 23 -5.42 3.61 0.62
N THR A 24 -6.26 3.26 1.60
CA THR A 24 -6.96 4.22 2.44
C THR A 24 -5.97 5.01 3.32
N THR A 25 -5.02 4.32 3.94
CA THR A 25 -4.00 4.94 4.80
C THR A 25 -3.19 5.97 4.03
N TYR A 26 -2.67 5.61 2.85
CA TYR A 26 -1.83 6.50 2.06
C TYR A 26 -2.64 7.64 1.42
N GLY A 27 -3.90 7.41 1.06
CA GLY A 27 -4.82 8.48 0.65
C GLY A 27 -5.04 9.52 1.76
N HIS A 28 -5.18 9.07 3.01
CA HIS A 28 -5.28 9.95 4.17
C HIS A 28 -3.98 10.73 4.44
N VAL A 29 -2.81 10.09 4.30
CA VAL A 29 -1.52 10.78 4.41
C VAL A 29 -1.40 11.88 3.37
N ILE A 30 -1.79 11.61 2.11
CA ILE A 30 -1.80 12.62 1.04
C ILE A 30 -2.76 13.76 1.37
N ALA A 31 -3.93 13.46 1.92
CA ALA A 31 -4.90 14.48 2.32
C ALA A 31 -4.36 15.42 3.43
N ASP A 32 -3.61 14.89 4.39
CA ASP A 32 -3.10 15.66 5.53
C ASP A 32 -1.82 16.44 5.21
N PHE A 33 -0.94 15.88 4.39
CA PHE A 33 0.41 16.42 4.16
C PHE A 33 0.65 16.89 2.73
N GLY A 34 -0.33 16.72 1.83
CA GLY A 34 -0.24 17.04 0.42
C GLY A 34 0.33 15.91 -0.44
N GLU A 35 0.38 16.15 -1.75
CA GLU A 35 0.90 15.22 -2.75
C GLU A 35 2.42 15.06 -2.65
N VAL A 36 2.87 14.23 -1.70
CA VAL A 36 4.29 14.00 -1.44
C VAL A 36 4.68 12.55 -1.73
N ARG A 37 5.86 12.37 -2.34
CA ARG A 37 6.45 11.05 -2.53
C ARG A 37 6.96 10.49 -1.18
N PRO A 38 6.83 9.18 -0.93
CA PRO A 38 6.42 8.15 -1.90
C PRO A 38 4.90 7.88 -1.96
N PHE A 39 4.11 8.51 -1.09
CA PHE A 39 2.70 8.15 -0.88
C PHE A 39 1.83 8.25 -2.14
N THR A 40 2.02 9.26 -2.98
CA THR A 40 1.26 9.37 -4.24
C THR A 40 1.43 8.14 -5.14
N ASN A 41 2.69 7.71 -5.33
CA ASN A 41 3.01 6.58 -6.20
C ASN A 41 2.55 5.25 -5.60
N ILE A 42 2.63 5.11 -4.28
CA ILE A 42 2.21 3.89 -3.59
C ILE A 42 0.69 3.80 -3.60
N HIS A 43 -0.03 4.89 -3.32
CA HIS A 43 -1.49 4.94 -3.41
C HIS A 43 -2.02 4.54 -4.80
N GLU A 44 -1.38 5.01 -5.88
CA GLU A 44 -1.69 4.58 -7.25
C GLU A 44 -1.34 3.11 -7.51
N ALA A 45 -0.32 2.56 -6.85
CA ALA A 45 0.03 1.14 -6.94
C ALA A 45 -1.02 0.27 -6.24
N GLU A 46 -1.44 0.63 -5.01
CA GLU A 46 -2.47 -0.14 -4.29
C GLU A 46 -3.80 -0.13 -5.05
N ALA A 47 -4.14 0.97 -5.72
CA ALA A 47 -5.33 1.01 -6.59
C ALA A 47 -5.27 -0.05 -7.71
N ARG A 48 -4.07 -0.29 -8.28
CA ARG A 48 -3.86 -1.33 -9.29
C ARG A 48 -3.85 -2.73 -8.68
N HIS A 49 -3.31 -2.90 -7.48
CA HIS A 49 -3.37 -4.17 -6.75
C HIS A 49 -4.81 -4.58 -6.44
N ILE A 50 -5.62 -3.64 -5.93
CA ILE A 50 -7.07 -3.80 -5.71
C ILE A 50 -7.75 -4.23 -7.01
N ALA A 51 -7.47 -3.57 -8.13
CA ALA A 51 -8.06 -3.92 -9.43
C ALA A 51 -7.67 -5.34 -9.90
N ALA A 52 -6.41 -5.74 -9.70
CA ALA A 52 -5.93 -7.08 -10.02
C ALA A 52 -6.64 -8.14 -9.16
N LEU A 53 -6.74 -7.92 -7.85
CA LEU A 53 -7.47 -8.82 -6.95
C LEU A 53 -8.95 -8.91 -7.35
N ARG A 54 -9.63 -7.80 -7.62
CA ARG A 54 -11.04 -7.81 -8.08
C ARG A 54 -11.25 -8.67 -9.32
N THR A 55 -10.28 -8.71 -10.23
CA THR A 55 -10.33 -9.60 -11.40
C THR A 55 -10.33 -11.08 -11.00
N LEU A 56 -9.62 -11.47 -9.94
CA LEU A 56 -9.69 -12.83 -9.38
C LEU A 56 -11.04 -13.11 -8.73
N PHE A 57 -11.57 -12.17 -7.94
CA PHE A 57 -12.90 -12.31 -7.34
C PHE A 57 -13.97 -12.56 -8.41
N GLU A 58 -14.00 -11.73 -9.46
CA GLU A 58 -14.92 -11.87 -10.60
C GLU A 58 -14.75 -13.20 -11.33
N ARG A 59 -13.50 -13.60 -11.61
CA ARG A 59 -13.18 -14.88 -12.27
C ARG A 59 -13.76 -16.08 -11.53
N TYR A 60 -13.72 -16.05 -10.20
CA TYR A 60 -14.15 -17.15 -9.33
C TYR A 60 -15.58 -16.98 -8.80
N GLY A 61 -16.30 -15.93 -9.19
CA GLY A 61 -17.66 -15.66 -8.74
C GLY A 61 -17.76 -15.36 -7.24
N VAL A 62 -16.69 -14.86 -6.63
CA VAL A 62 -16.68 -14.43 -5.22
C VAL A 62 -17.13 -12.98 -5.14
N PRO A 63 -18.11 -12.63 -4.29
CA PRO A 63 -18.50 -11.24 -4.08
C PRO A 63 -17.31 -10.41 -3.56
N VAL A 64 -17.06 -9.27 -4.19
CA VAL A 64 -16.05 -8.30 -3.74
C VAL A 64 -16.62 -7.53 -2.54
N PRO A 65 -16.01 -7.61 -1.34
CA PRO A 65 -16.43 -6.80 -0.21
C PRO A 65 -16.17 -5.31 -0.44
N GLU A 66 -16.99 -4.46 0.17
CA GLU A 66 -16.70 -3.01 0.22
C GLU A 66 -15.48 -2.72 1.11
N ASN A 67 -14.79 -1.62 0.82
CA ASN A 67 -13.65 -1.17 1.62
C ASN A 67 -14.12 -0.69 3.01
N PRO A 68 -13.71 -1.37 4.11
CA PRO A 68 -14.16 -1.03 5.45
C PRO A 68 -13.34 0.08 6.12
N TRP A 69 -12.23 0.50 5.52
CA TRP A 69 -11.22 1.38 6.14
C TRP A 69 -11.50 2.89 6.14
N PRO A 70 -12.39 3.47 5.31
CA PRO A 70 -12.72 4.89 5.41
C PRO A 70 -13.14 5.27 6.83
N GLY A 71 -12.44 6.26 7.41
CA GLY A 71 -12.67 6.71 8.79
C GLY A 71 -12.15 5.78 9.89
N ARG A 72 -11.49 4.66 9.54
CA ARG A 72 -10.89 3.70 10.50
C ARG A 72 -9.37 3.66 10.47
N VAL A 73 -8.74 4.22 9.45
CA VAL A 73 -7.26 4.32 9.39
C VAL A 73 -6.73 5.35 10.38
N PRO A 74 -5.56 5.10 10.99
CA PRO A 74 -4.95 6.05 11.91
C PRO A 74 -4.50 7.32 11.17
N ARG A 75 -4.46 8.43 11.92
CA ARG A 75 -3.80 9.67 11.50
C ARG A 75 -2.38 9.68 12.06
N TYR A 76 -1.46 10.26 11.32
CA TYR A 76 -0.06 10.37 11.74
C TYR A 76 0.28 11.83 12.06
N PRO A 77 1.10 12.11 13.09
CA PRO A 77 1.46 13.47 13.46
C PRO A 77 2.54 14.07 12.55
N SER A 78 3.20 13.25 11.72
CA SER A 78 4.18 13.72 10.74
C SER A 78 4.36 12.75 9.57
N LEU A 79 4.91 13.26 8.46
CA LEU A 79 5.34 12.43 7.33
C LEU A 79 6.42 11.40 7.71
N ALA A 80 7.31 11.76 8.63
CA ALA A 80 8.36 10.84 9.09
C ALA A 80 7.74 9.61 9.78
N GLU A 81 6.74 9.82 10.62
CA GLU A 81 6.02 8.75 11.30
C GLU A 81 5.17 7.92 10.33
N ALA A 82 4.47 8.58 9.40
CA ALA A 82 3.73 7.88 8.34
C ALA A 82 4.67 6.99 7.50
N CYS A 83 5.89 7.45 7.20
CA CYS A 83 6.88 6.64 6.47
C CYS A 83 7.43 5.49 7.31
N ALA A 84 7.69 5.69 8.61
CA ALA A 84 8.13 4.63 9.51
C ALA A 84 7.06 3.54 9.67
N VAL A 85 5.79 3.93 9.85
CA VAL A 85 4.67 2.98 9.91
C VAL A 85 4.47 2.28 8.57
N GLY A 86 4.59 3.00 7.44
CA GLY A 86 4.57 2.39 6.12
C GLY A 86 5.64 1.30 5.97
N VAL A 87 6.89 1.54 6.41
CA VAL A 87 7.93 0.49 6.40
C VAL A 87 7.50 -0.75 7.19
N ALA A 88 6.90 -0.56 8.37
CA ALA A 88 6.40 -1.68 9.17
C ALA A 88 5.25 -2.42 8.46
N ALA A 89 4.35 -1.69 7.80
CA ALA A 89 3.26 -2.26 7.01
C ALA A 89 3.78 -3.10 5.84
N GLU A 90 4.76 -2.62 5.07
CA GLU A 90 5.35 -3.39 3.96
C GLU A 90 6.04 -4.69 4.43
N ILE A 91 6.65 -4.66 5.62
CA ILE A 91 7.23 -5.88 6.23
C ILE A 91 6.12 -6.85 6.66
N ALA A 92 5.02 -6.34 7.23
CA ALA A 92 3.87 -7.16 7.59
C ALA A 92 3.17 -7.75 6.36
N ASN A 93 3.03 -6.97 5.28
CA ASN A 93 2.47 -7.41 3.99
C ASN A 93 3.30 -8.56 3.39
N ALA A 94 4.64 -8.47 3.43
CA ALA A 94 5.50 -9.56 3.00
C ALA A 94 5.20 -10.88 3.76
N ALA A 95 5.05 -10.81 5.08
CA ALA A 95 4.72 -11.97 5.92
C ALA A 95 3.28 -12.45 5.71
N LEU A 96 2.33 -11.55 5.42
CA LEU A 96 0.98 -11.89 5.00
C LEU A 96 1.05 -12.76 3.75
N TYR A 97 1.71 -12.31 2.68
CA TYR A 97 1.79 -13.07 1.44
C TYR A 97 2.47 -14.43 1.59
N ASP A 98 3.50 -14.54 2.44
CA ASP A 98 4.11 -15.84 2.77
C ASP A 98 3.06 -16.83 3.32
N ARG A 99 2.09 -16.36 4.13
CA ARG A 99 0.95 -17.18 4.56
C ARG A 99 -0.06 -17.42 3.44
N LEU A 100 -0.38 -16.41 2.63
CA LEU A 100 -1.37 -16.51 1.55
C LEU A 100 -0.95 -17.54 0.49
N PHE A 101 0.34 -17.65 0.18
CA PHE A 101 0.85 -18.67 -0.73
C PHE A 101 0.59 -20.09 -0.25
N ALA A 102 0.52 -20.33 1.06
CA ALA A 102 0.21 -21.64 1.61
C ALA A 102 -1.27 -22.05 1.42
N ALA A 103 -2.17 -21.10 1.11
CA ALA A 103 -3.60 -21.36 0.96
C ALA A 103 -3.97 -21.97 -0.40
N THR A 104 -3.09 -21.90 -1.40
CA THR A 104 -3.42 -22.29 -2.78
C THR A 104 -2.25 -22.92 -3.52
N GLN A 105 -2.58 -23.78 -4.50
CA GLN A 105 -1.63 -24.26 -5.51
C GLN A 105 -2.04 -23.81 -6.92
N ARG A 106 -3.07 -22.96 -7.03
CA ARG A 106 -3.64 -22.52 -8.30
C ARG A 106 -2.67 -21.54 -8.97
N PRO A 107 -2.17 -21.83 -10.19
CA PRO A 107 -1.12 -21.02 -10.81
C PRO A 107 -1.48 -19.55 -11.00
N ASN A 108 -2.75 -19.24 -11.30
CA ASN A 108 -3.19 -17.86 -11.49
C ASN A 108 -3.22 -17.04 -10.19
N ILE A 109 -3.70 -17.62 -9.08
CA ILE A 109 -3.70 -16.94 -7.78
C ILE A 109 -2.25 -16.76 -7.30
N LEU A 110 -1.41 -17.79 -7.45
CA LEU A 110 0.01 -17.69 -7.11
C LEU A 110 0.74 -16.62 -7.93
N ALA A 111 0.44 -16.52 -9.23
CA ALA A 111 1.04 -15.50 -10.09
C ALA A 111 0.64 -14.08 -9.66
N ASP A 112 -0.65 -13.82 -9.43
CA ASP A 112 -1.11 -12.50 -9.00
C ASP A 112 -0.58 -12.12 -7.62
N PHE A 113 -0.62 -13.04 -6.65
CA PHE A 113 -0.02 -12.82 -5.32
C PHE A 113 1.50 -12.57 -5.40
N GLY A 114 2.19 -13.30 -6.27
CA GLY A 114 3.62 -13.07 -6.56
C GLY A 114 3.89 -11.67 -7.06
N ASN A 115 3.11 -11.23 -8.06
CA ASN A 115 3.25 -9.91 -8.67
C ASN A 115 3.01 -8.78 -7.65
N LEU A 116 1.97 -8.90 -6.80
CA LEU A 116 1.64 -7.91 -5.78
C LEU A 116 2.75 -7.81 -4.73
N ARG A 117 3.18 -8.94 -4.16
CA ARG A 117 4.29 -8.99 -3.19
C ARG A 117 5.60 -8.45 -3.78
N GLU A 118 5.94 -8.82 -5.01
CA GLU A 118 7.15 -8.31 -5.66
C GLU A 118 7.09 -6.80 -5.84
N ALA A 119 5.95 -6.26 -6.31
CA ALA A 119 5.78 -4.82 -6.48
C ALA A 119 5.92 -4.06 -5.16
N SER A 120 5.28 -4.54 -4.09
CA SER A 120 5.41 -3.99 -2.74
C SER A 120 6.88 -4.02 -2.27
N GLN A 121 7.52 -5.19 -2.29
CA GLN A 121 8.87 -5.36 -1.76
C GLN A 121 9.94 -4.59 -2.55
N ALA A 122 9.85 -4.59 -3.88
CA ALA A 122 10.84 -3.95 -4.74
C ALA A 122 10.67 -2.43 -4.80
N ARG A 123 9.44 -1.91 -4.64
CA ARG A 123 9.13 -0.49 -4.92
C ARG A 123 8.68 0.27 -3.69
N HIS A 124 7.77 -0.28 -2.89
CA HIS A 124 7.17 0.43 -1.76
C HIS A 124 8.15 0.47 -0.58
N LEU A 125 8.65 -0.70 -0.17
CA LEU A 125 9.52 -0.83 1.00
C LEU A 125 10.78 0.04 0.90
N GLY A 126 11.46 0.02 -0.25
CA GLY A 126 12.65 0.84 -0.49
C GLY A 126 12.32 2.34 -0.46
N ALA A 127 11.21 2.75 -1.07
CA ALA A 127 10.80 4.14 -1.11
C ALA A 127 10.39 4.68 0.28
N LEU A 128 9.67 3.88 1.06
CA LEU A 128 9.27 4.22 2.43
C LEU A 128 10.48 4.26 3.39
N ARG A 129 11.44 3.34 3.25
CA ARG A 129 12.71 3.39 4.01
C ARG A 129 13.47 4.67 3.71
N HIS A 130 13.61 5.05 2.44
CA HIS A 130 14.25 6.32 2.07
C HIS A 130 13.48 7.54 2.60
N CYS A 131 12.15 7.50 2.61
CA CYS A 131 11.33 8.56 3.19
C CYS A 131 11.56 8.71 4.69
N ALA A 132 11.54 7.60 5.45
CA ALA A 132 11.75 7.60 6.89
C ALA A 132 13.14 8.17 7.26
N LEU A 133 14.18 7.81 6.49
CA LEU A 133 15.52 8.34 6.67
C LEU A 133 15.59 9.85 6.39
N ARG A 134 14.92 10.35 5.34
CA ARG A 134 14.91 11.78 5.01
C ARG A 134 14.15 12.62 6.03
N GLY A 135 13.09 12.07 6.63
CA GLY A 135 12.36 12.70 7.73
C GLY A 135 13.23 12.95 8.98
N GLY A 136 14.30 12.17 9.16
CA GLY A 136 15.25 12.30 10.27
C GLY A 136 16.37 13.33 10.08
N ILE A 137 16.66 13.78 8.84
CA ILE A 137 17.86 14.59 8.52
C ILE A 137 17.48 16.01 7.99
N GLY A 138 16.21 16.41 8.09
CA GLY A 138 15.66 17.47 7.21
C GLY A 138 14.93 18.64 7.84
N GLY A 139 15.00 18.84 9.16
CA GLY A 139 14.46 20.03 9.82
C GLY A 139 15.28 21.29 9.56
N ARG A 140 15.46 21.71 8.30
CA ARG A 140 15.81 23.07 7.82
C ARG A 140 16.27 23.05 6.37
N SER A 141 15.40 23.44 5.45
CA SER A 141 15.77 24.15 4.22
C SER A 141 14.49 24.72 3.63
N GLY A 142 14.34 25.96 3.22
CA GLY A 142 15.18 27.14 3.28
C GLY A 142 14.36 28.19 2.55
N ARG A 143 13.77 29.15 3.27
CA ARG A 143 13.12 30.32 2.66
C ARG A 143 14.20 31.07 1.89
N ARG A 144 14.28 30.87 0.57
CA ARG A 144 15.02 31.76 -0.31
C ARG A 144 14.24 33.05 -0.41
N HIS A 145 14.59 34.00 0.46
CA HIS A 145 14.20 35.39 0.31
C HIS A 145 14.98 35.95 -0.88
N ARG A 146 14.33 36.03 -2.04
CA ARG A 146 14.89 36.70 -3.22
C ARG A 146 14.69 38.20 -3.01
N GLY A 147 15.66 38.82 -2.33
CA GLY A 147 15.75 40.27 -2.19
C GLY A 147 15.95 40.89 -3.57
N GLY A 148 14.91 41.56 -4.06
CA GLY A 148 15.03 42.49 -5.17
C GLY A 148 15.73 43.75 -4.69
N ARG A 149 16.76 44.17 -5.42
CA ARG A 149 17.21 45.55 -5.49
C ARG A 149 17.43 45.86 -6.97
N GLY A 150 16.54 46.67 -7.52
CA GLY A 150 16.94 47.68 -8.51
C GLY A 150 17.30 48.98 -7.79
N PRO A 151 17.40 50.12 -8.48
CA PRO A 151 17.49 50.31 -9.94
C PRO A 151 18.93 50.24 -10.47
#